data_AF-A0A1F9M6Y3-F1
#
_entry.id   AF-A0A1F9M6Y3-F1
#
_cell.length_a   1.000
_cell.length_b   1.000
_cell.length_c   1.000
_cell.angle_alpha   90.00
_cell.angle_beta   90.00
_cell.angle_gamma   90.00
#
_symmetry.space_group_name_H-M   'P 1'
#
loop_
_entity.id
_entity.type
_entity.pdbx_description
1 polymer ?
#
loop_
_entity_poly.entity_id
_entity_poly.type
_entity_poly.pdbx_seq_one_letter_code
_entity_poly.pdbx_strand_id
1 'polypeptide(L)'
;MPDQEKPDRNLYLIGDLLRYFFMLFVPFSIFGGIWGYTHKSFLVCGLGYPLIYSTGISFIILLINNDINSILAVVGLGSQTGPSLYGKHVKAVHHISLLIGMEKFDEALKAVNALLRLEPAFPHALNMKGQILLEGFGKPKDARRCFEKVQNLVKPEDEQYKLADSLLVECYSREEG
;
A
#
# COMPACT_ATOMS: atom_id res chain seq x y z
N MET A 1 16.76 -9.48 18.57
CA MET A 1 17.64 -8.38 18.12
C MET A 1 16.77 -7.37 17.39
N PRO A 2 16.76 -6.11 17.83
CA PRO A 2 15.77 -5.11 17.43
C PRO A 2 16.16 -4.42 16.12
N ASP A 3 15.13 -3.89 15.45
CA ASP A 3 15.15 -2.80 14.48
C ASP A 3 16.02 -2.98 13.21
N GLN A 4 15.42 -3.60 12.20
CA GLN A 4 15.73 -3.33 10.80
C GLN A 4 14.77 -2.25 10.30
N GLU A 5 15.00 -1.01 10.74
CA GLU A 5 14.39 0.19 10.16
C GLU A 5 14.83 0.30 8.70
N LYS A 6 13.91 0.00 7.77
CA LYS A 6 14.19 -0.20 6.35
C LYS A 6 14.44 1.16 5.67
N PRO A 7 15.68 1.52 5.28
CA PRO A 7 16.03 2.88 4.89
C PRO A 7 15.78 3.21 3.41
N ASP A 8 15.25 2.28 2.62
CA ASP A 8 15.38 2.37 1.16
C ASP A 8 14.21 3.06 0.44
N ARG A 9 13.04 3.18 1.09
CA ARG A 9 11.81 3.65 0.43
C ARG A 9 11.77 5.17 0.25
N ASN A 10 12.20 5.91 1.28
CA ASN A 10 12.24 7.37 1.23
C ASN A 10 13.24 7.85 0.18
N LEU A 11 14.37 7.15 0.05
CA LEU A 11 15.41 7.48 -0.91
C LEU A 11 14.93 7.31 -2.37
N TYR A 12 14.11 6.28 -2.64
CA TYR A 12 13.52 6.06 -3.96
C TYR A 12 12.49 7.15 -4.32
N LEU A 13 11.62 7.52 -3.37
CA LEU A 13 10.60 8.57 -3.60
C LEU A 13 11.24 9.94 -3.85
N ILE A 14 12.28 10.28 -3.08
CA ILE A 14 13.07 11.50 -3.25
C ILE A 14 13.80 11.48 -4.59
N GLY A 15 14.35 10.32 -4.98
CA GLY A 15 14.99 10.11 -6.28
C GLY A 15 14.02 10.36 -7.45
N ASP A 16 12.81 9.84 -7.38
CA ASP A 16 11.78 10.05 -8.40
C ASP A 16 11.31 11.50 -8.45
N LEU A 17 11.11 12.16 -7.29
CA LEU A 17 10.75 13.57 -7.22
C LEU A 17 11.82 14.44 -7.90
N LEU A 18 13.10 14.23 -7.55
CA LEU A 18 14.23 14.93 -8.16
C LEU A 18 14.30 14.67 -9.66
N ARG A 19 14.07 13.43 -10.09
CA ARG A 19 14.08 13.06 -11.50
C ARG A 19 12.99 13.80 -12.29
N TYR A 20 11.75 13.82 -11.81
CA TYR A 20 10.66 14.54 -12.47
C TYR A 20 10.90 16.05 -12.44
N PHE A 21 11.40 16.58 -11.32
CA PHE A 21 11.73 17.99 -11.17
C PHE A 21 12.73 18.45 -12.24
N PHE A 22 13.88 17.76 -12.37
CA PHE A 22 14.88 18.13 -13.37
C PHE A 22 14.42 17.86 -14.81
N MET A 23 13.68 16.77 -15.04
CA MET A 23 13.13 16.44 -16.36
C MET A 23 12.21 17.55 -16.88
N LEU A 24 11.46 18.20 -15.99
CA LEU A 24 10.55 19.28 -16.35
C LEU A 24 11.20 20.67 -16.29
N PHE A 25 12.07 20.90 -15.31
CA PHE A 25 12.72 22.20 -15.10
C PHE A 25 13.59 22.61 -16.28
N VAL A 26 14.40 21.68 -16.82
CA VAL A 26 15.33 21.97 -17.93
C VAL A 26 14.62 22.52 -19.18
N PRO A 27 13.59 21.86 -19.75
CA PRO A 27 12.91 22.41 -20.93
C PRO A 27 12.17 23.72 -20.61
N PHE A 28 11.50 23.83 -19.47
CA PHE A 28 10.80 25.08 -19.10
C PHE A 28 11.77 26.26 -18.93
N SER A 29 12.95 26.05 -18.35
CA SER A 29 13.98 27.10 -18.23
C SER A 29 14.60 27.49 -19.57
N ILE A 30 14.77 26.57 -20.51
CA ILE A 30 15.27 26.90 -21.86
C ILE A 30 14.25 27.77 -22.60
N PHE A 31 12.98 27.35 -22.68
CA PHE A 31 11.93 28.14 -23.33
C PHE A 31 11.69 29.48 -22.63
N GLY A 32 11.64 29.47 -21.30
CA GLY A 32 11.47 30.68 -20.48
C GLY A 32 12.65 31.64 -20.57
N GLY A 33 13.87 31.15 -20.72
CA GLY A 33 15.07 31.96 -20.94
C GLY A 33 15.07 32.66 -22.30
N ILE A 34 14.70 31.95 -23.37
CA ILE A 34 14.58 32.51 -24.72
C ILE A 34 13.50 33.60 -24.75
N TRP A 35 12.34 33.36 -24.14
CA TRP A 35 11.27 34.35 -24.03
C TRP A 35 11.61 35.51 -23.09
N GLY A 36 12.31 35.23 -22.00
CA GLY A 36 12.72 36.23 -21.01
C GLY A 36 13.76 37.21 -21.55
N TYR A 37 14.64 36.75 -22.46
CA TYR A 37 15.64 37.59 -23.13
C TYR A 37 14.98 38.69 -23.99
N THR A 38 13.88 38.37 -24.67
CA THR A 38 13.18 39.34 -25.53
C THR A 38 12.35 40.35 -24.73
N HIS A 39 11.92 40.02 -23.52
CA HIS A 39 11.01 40.84 -22.71
C HIS A 39 11.68 41.54 -21.51
N LYS A 40 13.01 41.49 -21.38
CA LYS A 40 13.80 42.02 -20.23
C LYS A 40 13.41 41.47 -18.85
N SER A 41 12.63 40.37 -18.83
CA SER A 41 12.14 39.71 -17.61
C SER A 41 12.76 38.33 -17.45
N PHE A 42 14.09 38.26 -17.56
CA PHE A 42 14.84 36.99 -17.58
C PHE A 42 14.71 36.18 -16.28
N LEU A 43 14.77 36.82 -15.12
CA LEU A 43 14.70 36.13 -13.83
C LEU A 43 13.34 35.46 -13.58
N VAL A 44 12.25 36.17 -13.88
CA VAL A 44 10.89 35.66 -13.68
C VAL A 44 10.58 34.55 -14.68
N CYS A 45 10.92 34.75 -15.95
CA CYS A 45 10.60 33.78 -17.00
C CYS A 45 11.56 32.59 -17.06
N GLY A 46 12.85 32.79 -16.82
CA GLY A 46 13.87 31.74 -16.90
C GLY A 46 14.02 30.90 -15.62
N LEU A 47 13.60 31.43 -14.47
CA LEU A 47 13.77 30.78 -13.17
C LEU A 47 12.47 30.68 -12.38
N GLY A 48 11.72 31.79 -12.26
CA GLY A 48 10.49 31.84 -11.46
C GLY A 48 9.39 30.89 -11.94
N TYR A 49 8.94 31.04 -13.19
CA TYR A 49 7.92 30.15 -13.75
C TYR A 49 8.37 28.69 -13.81
N PRO A 50 9.58 28.36 -14.32
CA PRO A 50 10.05 26.98 -14.35
C PRO A 50 10.09 26.33 -12.98
N LEU A 51 10.47 27.05 -11.91
CA LEU A 51 10.42 26.53 -10.53
C LEU A 51 8.99 26.20 -10.09
N ILE A 52 8.03 27.11 -10.30
CA ILE A 52 6.64 26.92 -9.88
C ILE A 52 5.99 25.77 -10.66
N TYR A 53 6.20 25.71 -11.98
CA TYR A 53 5.62 24.67 -12.82
C TYR A 53 6.29 23.30 -12.58
N SER A 54 7.62 23.25 -12.46
CA SER A 54 8.33 22.00 -12.20
C SER A 54 7.98 21.41 -10.83
N THR A 55 7.92 22.23 -9.78
CA THR A 55 7.51 21.76 -8.45
C THR A 55 6.07 21.25 -8.45
N GLY A 56 5.12 22.02 -8.98
CA GLY A 56 3.71 21.65 -9.02
C GLY A 56 3.43 20.40 -9.85
N ILE A 57 3.94 20.34 -11.08
CA ILE A 57 3.70 19.21 -11.97
C ILE A 57 4.42 17.95 -11.48
N SER A 58 5.63 18.08 -10.92
CA SER A 58 6.33 16.91 -10.33
C SER A 58 5.56 16.36 -9.13
N PHE A 59 4.95 17.22 -8.31
CA PHE A 59 4.12 16.79 -7.20
C PHE A 59 2.85 16.07 -7.68
N ILE A 60 2.21 16.56 -8.74
CA ILE A 60 1.05 15.90 -9.37
C ILE A 60 1.44 14.53 -9.95
N ILE A 61 2.55 14.45 -10.68
CA ILE A 61 3.04 13.18 -11.26
C ILE A 61 3.38 12.18 -10.14
N LEU A 62 3.97 12.66 -9.04
CA LEU A 62 4.26 11.83 -7.89
C LEU A 62 2.98 11.29 -7.24
N LEU A 63 1.94 12.12 -7.10
CA LEU A 63 0.62 11.74 -6.59
C LEU A 63 -0.11 10.70 -7.45
N ILE A 64 0.09 10.76 -8.77
CA ILE A 64 -0.53 9.81 -9.70
C ILE A 64 0.22 8.46 -9.68
N ASN A 65 1.54 8.49 -9.59
CA ASN A 65 2.38 7.29 -9.70
C ASN A 65 2.59 6.57 -8.35
N ASN A 66 2.39 7.24 -7.21
CA ASN A 66 2.62 6.67 -5.89
C ASN A 66 1.39 6.81 -4.98
N ASP A 67 1.19 5.81 -4.12
CA ASP A 67 0.10 5.84 -3.12
C ASP A 67 0.19 7.07 -2.22
N ILE A 68 -0.97 7.67 -1.93
CA ILE A 68 -1.14 8.83 -1.06
C ILE A 68 -0.44 8.61 0.29
N ASN A 69 -0.53 7.40 0.84
CA ASN A 69 0.10 7.03 2.11
C ASN A 69 1.64 7.08 2.06
N SER A 70 2.24 6.78 0.92
CA SER A 70 3.70 6.87 0.72
C SER A 70 4.17 8.33 0.70
N ILE A 71 3.32 9.24 0.23
CA ILE A 71 3.60 10.67 0.16
C ILE A 71 3.38 11.33 1.53
N LEU A 72 2.30 10.97 2.24
CA LEU A 72 2.06 11.45 3.61
C LEU A 72 3.16 11.02 4.60
N ALA A 73 3.77 9.85 4.38
CA ALA A 73 4.90 9.39 5.19
C ALA A 73 6.12 10.32 5.07
N VAL A 74 6.38 10.88 3.89
CA VAL A 74 7.51 11.81 3.66
C VAL A 74 7.22 13.21 4.19
N VAL A 75 5.95 13.64 4.17
CA VAL A 75 5.53 14.93 4.73
C VAL A 75 5.39 14.88 6.26
N GLY A 76 5.60 13.72 6.89
CA GLY A 76 5.47 13.54 8.35
C GLY A 76 4.04 13.65 8.86
N LEU A 77 3.05 13.67 7.96
CA LEU A 77 1.62 13.71 8.25
C LEU A 77 0.96 12.32 8.24
N GLY A 78 1.74 11.27 7.97
CA GLY A 78 1.25 9.90 7.87
C GLY A 78 0.68 9.38 9.18
N SER A 79 -0.65 9.32 9.28
CA SER A 79 -1.32 8.41 10.18
C SER A 79 -0.84 6.99 9.88
N GLN A 80 -0.57 6.21 10.94
CA GLN A 80 -0.15 4.82 10.81
C GLN A 80 -1.27 3.96 10.21
N THR A 81 -1.32 3.86 8.89
CA THR A 81 -2.04 2.82 8.15
C THR A 81 -1.11 2.36 7.03
N GLY A 82 -0.12 1.54 7.40
CA GLY A 82 1.00 1.22 6.53
C GLY A 82 0.64 0.37 5.31
N PRO A 83 0.92 0.81 4.07
CA PRO A 83 0.95 -0.04 2.90
C PRO A 83 2.39 -0.15 2.39
N SER A 84 3.34 -0.49 3.27
CA SER A 84 4.71 -0.80 2.88
C SER A 84 5.00 -2.30 2.82
N LEU A 85 4.32 -3.09 3.66
CA LEU A 85 4.27 -4.55 3.58
C LEU A 85 3.35 -5.04 2.44
N TYR A 86 2.18 -4.40 2.28
CA TYR A 86 1.13 -4.81 1.34
C TYR A 86 1.64 -4.87 -0.11
N GLY A 87 2.46 -3.92 -0.55
CA GLY A 87 2.95 -3.87 -1.94
C GLY A 87 3.82 -5.05 -2.37
N LYS A 88 4.59 -5.67 -1.47
CA LYS A 88 5.43 -6.84 -1.82
C LYS A 88 4.58 -8.11 -1.97
N HIS A 89 3.56 -8.24 -1.12
CA HIS A 89 2.70 -9.43 -1.07
C HIS A 89 1.40 -9.26 -1.85
N VAL A 90 1.14 -8.09 -2.44
CA VAL A 90 -0.11 -7.78 -3.15
C VAL A 90 -0.38 -8.79 -4.27
N LYS A 91 0.69 -9.19 -4.98
CA LYS A 91 0.60 -10.22 -6.02
C LYS A 91 0.21 -11.58 -5.44
N ALA A 92 0.77 -11.94 -4.29
CA ALA A 92 0.47 -13.20 -3.61
C ALA A 92 -0.97 -13.21 -3.05
N VAL A 93 -1.39 -12.12 -2.41
CA VAL A 93 -2.75 -11.92 -1.90
C VAL A 93 -3.77 -11.99 -3.05
N HIS A 94 -3.54 -11.26 -4.14
CA HIS A 94 -4.43 -11.29 -5.29
C HIS A 94 -4.53 -12.71 -5.89
N HIS A 95 -3.39 -13.40 -6.04
CA HIS A 95 -3.37 -14.79 -6.48
C HIS A 95 -4.16 -15.72 -5.55
N ILE A 96 -4.01 -15.58 -4.23
CA ILE A 96 -4.81 -16.33 -3.24
C ILE A 96 -6.30 -16.04 -3.42
N SER A 97 -6.68 -14.78 -3.57
CA SER A 97 -8.09 -14.39 -3.75
C SER A 97 -8.69 -15.01 -5.00
N LEU A 98 -7.93 -15.06 -6.10
CA LEU A 98 -8.35 -15.74 -7.33
C LEU A 98 -8.53 -17.25 -7.11
N LEU A 99 -7.62 -17.90 -6.37
CA LEU A 99 -7.75 -19.32 -6.05
C LEU A 99 -8.98 -19.63 -5.19
N ILE A 100 -9.31 -18.75 -4.24
CA ILE A 100 -10.54 -18.86 -3.43
C ILE A 100 -11.77 -18.75 -4.35
N GLY A 101 -11.81 -17.76 -5.24
CA GLY A 101 -12.92 -17.58 -6.19
C GLY A 101 -13.05 -18.71 -7.23
N MET A 102 -11.98 -19.49 -7.45
CA MET A 102 -11.98 -20.71 -8.25
C MET A 102 -12.30 -21.97 -7.42
N GLU A 103 -12.67 -21.82 -6.15
CA GLU A 103 -12.91 -22.92 -5.19
C GLU A 103 -11.71 -23.87 -5.01
N LYS A 104 -10.50 -23.44 -5.37
CA LYS A 104 -9.26 -24.20 -5.21
C LYS A 104 -8.68 -24.02 -3.81
N PHE A 105 -9.43 -24.43 -2.79
CA PHE A 105 -9.12 -24.18 -1.39
C PHE A 105 -7.80 -24.81 -0.92
N ASP A 106 -7.40 -25.97 -1.44
CA ASP A 106 -6.12 -26.62 -1.10
C ASP A 106 -4.90 -25.80 -1.54
N GLU A 107 -4.93 -25.28 -2.77
CA GLU A 107 -3.87 -24.43 -3.31
C GLU A 107 -3.84 -23.07 -2.61
N ALA A 108 -5.01 -22.49 -2.37
CA ALA A 108 -5.15 -21.24 -1.62
C ALA A 108 -4.57 -21.36 -0.21
N LEU A 109 -4.85 -22.47 0.49
CA LEU A 109 -4.35 -22.72 1.84
C LEU A 109 -2.81 -22.84 1.86
N LYS A 110 -2.22 -23.52 0.86
CA LYS A 110 -0.75 -23.61 0.72
C LYS A 110 -0.13 -22.23 0.50
N ALA A 111 -0.71 -21.44 -0.39
CA ALA A 111 -0.22 -20.09 -0.71
C ALA A 111 -0.34 -19.14 0.51
N VAL A 112 -1.47 -19.17 1.22
CA VAL A 112 -1.68 -18.39 2.45
C VAL A 112 -0.71 -18.81 3.56
N ASN A 113 -0.50 -20.12 3.76
CA ASN A 113 0.45 -20.58 4.78
C ASN A 113 1.89 -20.19 4.43
N ALA A 114 2.27 -20.19 3.15
CA ALA A 114 3.57 -19.69 2.72
C ALA A 114 3.73 -18.19 3.03
N LEU A 115 2.67 -17.40 2.80
CA LEU A 115 2.65 -15.98 3.14
C LEU A 115 2.76 -15.74 4.65
N LEU A 116 2.02 -16.50 5.46
CA LEU A 116 2.07 -16.42 6.92
C LEU A 116 3.39 -16.93 7.52
N ARG A 117 4.16 -17.76 6.82
CA ARG A 117 5.52 -18.14 7.24
C ARG A 117 6.50 -16.99 7.09
N LEU A 118 6.32 -16.16 6.07
CA LEU A 118 7.12 -14.96 5.86
C LEU A 118 6.69 -13.87 6.85
N GLU A 119 5.38 -13.69 7.02
CA GLU A 119 4.80 -12.65 7.86
C GLU A 119 3.67 -13.22 8.73
N PRO A 120 4.01 -13.71 9.94
CA PRO A 120 3.03 -14.36 10.82
C PRO A 120 2.01 -13.40 11.42
N ALA A 121 2.30 -12.10 11.43
CA ALA A 121 1.45 -11.04 11.94
C ALA A 121 0.75 -10.23 10.83
N PHE A 122 0.54 -10.85 9.64
CA PHE A 122 -0.14 -10.18 8.53
C PHE A 122 -1.67 -10.41 8.61
N PRO A 123 -2.48 -9.38 8.98
CA PRO A 123 -3.88 -9.60 9.32
C PRO A 123 -4.73 -10.01 8.13
N HIS A 124 -4.43 -9.48 6.94
CA HIS A 124 -5.16 -9.83 5.72
C HIS A 124 -5.00 -11.32 5.36
N ALA A 125 -3.79 -11.89 5.45
CA ALA A 125 -3.60 -13.32 5.20
C ALA A 125 -4.23 -14.22 6.27
N LEU A 126 -4.31 -13.76 7.53
CA LEU A 126 -5.04 -14.47 8.58
C LEU A 126 -6.55 -14.50 8.29
N ASN A 127 -7.13 -13.40 7.81
CA ASN A 127 -8.53 -13.36 7.37
C ASN A 127 -8.77 -14.31 6.18
N MET A 128 -7.90 -14.28 5.15
CA MET A 128 -8.00 -15.22 4.03
C MET A 128 -7.88 -16.68 4.48
N LYS A 129 -6.98 -16.97 5.43
CA LYS A 129 -6.86 -18.31 6.02
C LYS A 129 -8.15 -18.75 6.69
N GLY A 130 -8.74 -17.86 7.50
CA GLY A 130 -10.00 -18.13 8.19
C GLY A 130 -11.12 -18.44 7.20
N GLN A 131 -11.24 -17.63 6.14
CA GLN A 131 -12.23 -17.84 5.09
C GLN A 131 -12.04 -19.19 4.37
N ILE A 132 -10.81 -19.54 3.98
CA ILE A 132 -10.50 -20.84 3.34
C ILE A 132 -10.88 -22.01 4.26
N LEU A 133 -10.63 -21.89 5.56
CA LEU A 133 -10.98 -22.94 6.54
C LEU A 133 -12.51 -23.05 6.73
N LEU A 134 -13.21 -21.93 6.69
CA LEU A 134 -14.67 -21.86 6.86
C LEU A 134 -15.41 -22.39 5.62
N GLU A 135 -15.05 -21.92 4.43
CA GLU A 135 -15.71 -22.25 3.17
C GLU A 135 -15.21 -23.57 2.57
N GLY A 136 -13.89 -23.79 2.53
CA GLY A 136 -13.30 -24.94 1.84
C GLY A 136 -13.25 -26.22 2.67
N PHE A 137 -12.98 -26.10 3.97
CA PHE A 137 -12.77 -27.27 4.84
C PHE A 137 -13.87 -27.46 5.89
N GLY A 138 -14.82 -26.53 6.00
CA GLY A 138 -15.90 -26.61 6.99
C GLY A 138 -15.39 -26.68 8.44
N LYS A 139 -14.27 -26.01 8.74
CA LYS A 139 -13.64 -25.99 10.08
C LYS A 139 -13.84 -24.63 10.76
N PRO A 140 -15.06 -24.32 11.27
CA PRO A 140 -15.35 -23.02 11.87
C PRO A 140 -14.49 -22.74 13.11
N LYS A 141 -14.16 -23.76 13.92
CA LYS A 141 -13.30 -23.63 15.10
C LYS A 141 -11.89 -23.11 14.78
N ASP A 142 -11.29 -23.62 13.71
CA ASP A 142 -9.94 -23.21 13.29
C ASP A 142 -9.98 -21.83 12.60
N ALA A 143 -11.04 -21.55 11.85
CA ALA A 143 -11.27 -20.25 11.23
C ALA A 143 -11.43 -19.14 12.30
N ARG A 144 -12.22 -19.39 13.34
CA ARG A 144 -12.43 -18.48 14.47
C ARG A 144 -11.12 -18.10 15.16
N ARG A 145 -10.23 -19.06 15.42
CA ARG A 145 -8.89 -18.78 15.98
C ARG A 145 -8.06 -17.86 15.09
N CYS A 146 -8.27 -17.89 13.78
CA CYS A 146 -7.59 -16.97 12.85
C CYS A 146 -8.17 -15.56 12.95
N PHE A 147 -9.50 -15.41 13.00
CA PHE A 147 -10.17 -14.12 13.14
C PHE A 147 -9.91 -13.45 14.49
N GLU A 148 -9.93 -14.21 15.59
CA GLU A 148 -9.57 -13.70 16.92
C GLU A 148 -8.11 -13.19 16.96
N LYS A 149 -7.18 -13.86 16.24
CA LYS A 149 -5.81 -13.35 16.10
C LYS A 149 -5.76 -12.01 15.36
N VAL A 150 -6.60 -11.82 14.35
CA VAL A 150 -6.69 -10.54 13.62
C VAL A 150 -7.17 -9.42 14.55
N GLN A 151 -8.21 -9.69 15.35
CA GLN A 151 -8.72 -8.73 16.33
C GLN A 151 -7.68 -8.33 17.38
N ASN A 152 -6.77 -9.24 17.75
CA ASN A 152 -5.67 -8.94 18.68
C ASN A 152 -4.52 -8.13 18.05
N LEU A 153 -4.35 -8.21 16.72
CA LEU A 153 -3.26 -7.54 15.99
C LEU A 153 -3.65 -6.15 15.50
N VAL A 154 -4.95 -5.91 15.31
CA VAL A 154 -5.46 -4.75 14.58
C VAL A 154 -6.45 -3.97 15.44
N LYS A 155 -6.44 -2.64 15.30
CA LYS A 155 -7.38 -1.76 16.02
C LYS A 155 -8.80 -1.85 15.44
N PRO A 156 -9.85 -1.56 16.24
CA PRO A 156 -11.24 -1.63 15.80
C PRO A 156 -11.60 -0.74 14.59
N GLU A 157 -10.82 0.31 14.33
CA GLU A 157 -11.08 1.23 13.22
C GLU A 157 -10.66 0.67 11.85
N ASP A 158 -9.84 -0.38 11.82
CA ASP A 158 -9.31 -0.97 10.58
C ASP A 158 -10.38 -1.80 9.85
N GLU A 159 -10.30 -1.80 8.52
CA GLU A 159 -11.16 -2.61 7.65
C GLU A 159 -11.01 -4.11 7.93
N GLN A 160 -9.78 -4.55 8.23
CA GLN A 160 -9.48 -5.95 8.50
C GLN A 160 -10.12 -6.45 9.79
N TYR A 161 -10.25 -5.57 10.79
CA TYR A 161 -10.95 -5.86 12.04
C TYR A 161 -12.45 -6.06 11.80
N LYS A 162 -13.09 -5.14 11.07
CA LYS A 162 -14.52 -5.21 10.75
C LYS A 162 -14.87 -6.47 9.95
N LEU A 163 -14.01 -6.81 8.99
CA LEU A 163 -14.15 -8.04 8.20
C LEU A 163 -14.03 -9.28 9.08
N ALA A 164 -13.00 -9.33 9.94
CA ALA A 164 -12.81 -10.45 10.87
C ALA A 164 -14.03 -10.62 11.79
N ASP A 165 -14.56 -9.53 12.34
CA ASP A 165 -15.75 -9.53 13.18
C ASP A 165 -16.99 -10.09 12.46
N SER A 166 -17.25 -9.65 11.23
CA SER A 166 -18.38 -10.17 10.44
C SER A 166 -18.29 -11.68 10.16
N LEU A 167 -17.09 -12.18 9.85
CA LEU A 167 -16.86 -13.60 9.57
C LEU A 167 -16.87 -14.44 10.85
N LEU A 168 -16.51 -13.85 11.99
CA LEU A 168 -16.57 -14.50 13.29
C LEU A 168 -18.03 -14.75 13.72
N VAL A 169 -18.93 -13.81 13.46
CA VAL A 169 -20.38 -14.02 13.65
C VAL A 169 -20.90 -15.19 12.80
N GLU A 170 -20.45 -15.30 11.54
CA GLU A 170 -20.81 -16.44 10.68
C GLU A 170 -20.25 -17.78 11.20
N CYS A 171 -19.07 -17.77 11.82
CA CYS A 171 -18.53 -18.98 12.45
C CYS A 171 -19.42 -19.46 13.60
N TYR A 172 -19.95 -18.54 14.42
CA TYR A 172 -20.86 -18.88 15.51
C TYR A 172 -22.17 -19.47 15.00
N SER A 173 -22.78 -18.86 13.97
CA SER A 173 -24.06 -19.34 13.45
C SER A 173 -23.97 -20.75 12.83
N ARG A 174 -22.84 -21.10 12.21
CA ARG A 174 -22.59 -22.45 11.69
C ARG A 174 -22.25 -23.48 12.77
N GLU A 175 -21.89 -23.07 13.99
CA GLU A 175 -21.67 -23.99 15.10
C GLU A 175 -22.97 -24.35 15.84
N GLU A 176 -23.99 -23.50 15.76
CA GLU A 176 -25.28 -23.67 16.45
C GLU A 176 -26.37 -24.33 15.58
N GLY A 177 -26.17 -24.43 14.26
CA GLY A 177 -27.09 -25.07 13.31
C GLY A 177 -26.71 -26.50 12.95
#